data_AF-A0A401P4N6-F1
#
_entry.id   AF-A0A401P4N6-F1
#
_cell.length_a   1.000
_cell.length_b   1.000
_cell.length_c   1.000
_cell.angle_alpha   90.00
_cell.angle_beta   90.00
_cell.angle_gamma   90.00
#
_symmetry.space_group_name_H-M   'P 1'
#
loop_
_entity.id
_entity.type
_entity.pdbx_description
1 polymer ?
#
loop_
_entity_poly.entity_id
_entity_poly.type
_entity_poly.pdbx_seq_one_letter_code
_entity_poly.pdbx_strand_id
1 'polypeptide(L)'
;MVVDAASSNGPFQPTGLLHFRDVPAPEQEKLFIQKLRQCCVLFDFIADPLSDLKWKEVKRAALSEMVEYITHNRNVITEPIYPEVVHV
;
A
#
# COMPACT_ATOMS: atom_id res chain seq x y z
N MET A 1 15.06 -12.86 18.91
CA MET A 1 15.11 -12.35 17.53
C MET A 1 14.62 -10.91 17.59
N VAL A 2 15.53 -10.00 17.93
CA VAL A 2 15.25 -8.55 17.94
C VAL A 2 15.38 -8.14 16.48
N VAL A 3 14.27 -7.83 15.84
CA VAL A 3 14.30 -7.18 14.52
C VAL A 3 14.68 -5.73 14.78
N ASP A 4 15.94 -5.40 14.47
CA ASP A 4 16.45 -4.04 14.41
C ASP A 4 15.50 -3.19 13.55
N ALA A 5 14.80 -2.25 14.19
CA ALA A 5 13.90 -1.29 13.56
C ALA A 5 14.63 -0.12 12.88
N ALA A 6 15.91 -0.31 12.53
CA ALA A 6 16.73 0.66 11.84
C ALA A 6 16.87 0.23 10.38
N SER A 7 16.19 0.93 9.47
CA SER A 7 16.28 0.84 7.99
C SER A 7 15.21 0.04 7.25
N SER A 8 13.96 -0.04 7.72
CA SER A 8 12.90 -0.81 7.04
C SER A 8 12.27 -0.14 5.80
N ASN A 9 12.64 1.10 5.46
CA ASN A 9 12.26 1.66 4.17
C ASN A 9 13.19 1.09 3.11
N GLY A 10 12.80 -0.03 2.53
CA GLY A 10 13.33 -0.48 1.24
C GLY A 10 13.18 0.61 0.15
N PRO A 11 13.42 0.32 -1.13
CA PRO A 11 13.43 1.33 -2.21
C PRO A 11 12.09 2.04 -2.46
N PHE A 12 11.05 1.76 -1.68
CA PHE A 12 9.69 2.25 -1.85
C PHE A 12 9.52 3.59 -1.15
N GLN A 13 9.70 4.67 -1.91
CA GLN A 13 9.37 6.01 -1.40
C GLN A 13 7.84 6.16 -1.29
N PRO A 14 7.33 6.74 -0.18
CA PRO A 14 5.93 7.12 -0.09
C PRO A 14 5.68 8.23 -1.12
N THR A 15 5.04 7.88 -2.23
CA THR A 15 4.63 8.85 -3.25
C THR A 15 3.13 8.71 -3.48
N GLY A 16 2.46 9.82 -3.77
CA GLY A 16 1.05 9.80 -4.13
C GLY A 16 0.85 9.01 -5.41
N LEU A 17 0.08 7.92 -5.35
CA LEU A 17 -0.37 7.17 -6.51
C LEU A 17 -1.75 7.64 -6.96
N LEU A 18 -2.06 7.41 -8.24
CA LEU A 18 -3.37 7.70 -8.82
C LEU A 18 -4.50 6.95 -8.09
N HIS A 19 -5.73 7.44 -8.22
CA HIS A 19 -6.92 6.74 -7.74
C HIS A 19 -7.36 5.66 -8.73
N PHE A 20 -7.99 4.59 -8.24
CA PHE A 20 -8.48 3.50 -9.10
C PHE A 20 -9.51 3.98 -10.13
N ARG A 21 -10.35 4.96 -9.77
CA ARG A 21 -11.36 5.53 -10.66
C ARG A 21 -10.78 6.32 -11.85
N ASP A 22 -9.52 6.77 -11.72
CA ASP A 22 -8.84 7.59 -12.73
C ASP A 22 -8.01 6.72 -13.69
N VAL A 23 -7.97 5.40 -13.49
CA VAL A 23 -7.15 4.46 -14.24
C VAL A 23 -8.06 3.44 -14.96
N PRO A 24 -7.80 3.12 -16.24
CA PRO A 24 -8.55 2.09 -16.97
C PRO A 24 -8.45 0.72 -16.30
N ALA A 25 -9.51 -0.08 -16.37
CA ALA A 25 -9.56 -1.44 -15.82
C ALA A 25 -8.30 -2.32 -16.04
N PRO A 26 -7.69 -2.39 -17.25
CA PRO A 26 -6.49 -3.22 -17.45
C PRO A 26 -5.24 -2.73 -16.69
N GLU A 27 -5.19 -1.46 -16.30
CA GLU A 27 -4.07 -0.87 -15.57
C GLU A 27 -4.31 -0.86 -14.04
N GLN A 28 -5.55 -1.07 -13.60
CA GLN A 28 -5.91 -1.07 -12.18
C GLN A 28 -5.23 -2.21 -11.40
N GLU A 29 -5.05 -3.39 -12.01
CA GLU A 29 -4.32 -4.50 -11.37
C GLU A 29 -2.86 -4.09 -11.06
N LYS A 30 -2.19 -3.47 -12.03
CA LYS A 30 -0.81 -2.97 -11.84
C LYS A 30 -0.75 -1.89 -10.76
N LEU A 31 -1.73 -0.99 -10.73
CA LEU A 31 -1.85 0.02 -9.67
C LEU A 31 -2.09 -0.60 -8.29
N PHE A 32 -2.88 -1.67 -8.21
CA PHE A 32 -3.14 -2.40 -6.97
C PHE A 32 -1.85 -2.98 -6.38
N ILE A 33 -1.03 -3.63 -7.22
CA ILE A 33 0.28 -4.16 -6.81
C ILE A 33 1.22 -3.02 -6.35
N GLN A 34 1.23 -1.88 -7.06
CA GLN A 34 2.04 -0.73 -6.65
C GLN A 34 1.61 -0.17 -5.29
N LYS A 35 0.30 -0.04 -5.03
CA LYS A 35 -0.22 0.41 -3.74
C LYS A 35 0.09 -0.60 -2.62
N LEU A 36 -0.02 -1.91 -2.86
CA LEU A 36 0.40 -2.95 -1.90
C LEU A 36 1.85 -2.75 -1.46
N ARG A 37 2.77 -2.64 -2.43
CA ARG A 37 4.21 -2.48 -2.16
C ARG A 37 4.53 -1.19 -1.40
N GLN A 38 3.86 -0.08 -1.72
CA GLN A 38 4.02 1.16 -0.96
C GLN A 38 3.51 1.03 0.47
N CYS A 39 2.46 0.24 0.70
CA CYS A 39 1.93 0.02 2.04
C CYS A 39 2.84 -0.84 2.92
N CYS A 40 3.93 -1.42 2.40
CA CYS A 40 4.96 -2.09 3.21
C CYS A 40 5.83 -1.11 4.01
N VAL A 41 5.77 0.20 3.73
CA VAL A 41 6.47 1.23 4.52
C VAL A 41 5.95 1.22 5.96
N LEU A 42 6.84 1.01 6.92
CA LEU A 42 6.51 0.97 8.35
C LEU A 42 6.68 2.36 8.96
N PHE A 43 5.74 2.72 9.83
CA PHE A 43 5.79 3.96 10.60
C PHE A 43 5.87 3.63 12.08
N ASP A 44 6.74 4.32 12.80
CA ASP A 44 6.76 4.26 14.25
C ASP A 44 5.66 5.17 14.81
N PHE A 45 4.78 4.59 15.62
CA PHE A 45 3.72 5.32 16.33
C PHE A 45 3.98 5.41 17.84
N ILE A 46 4.98 4.68 18.35
CA ILE A 46 5.31 4.60 19.78
C ILE A 46 6.42 5.59 20.13
N ALA A 47 7.55 5.53 19.41
CA ALA A 47 8.68 6.41 19.70
C ALA A 47 8.52 7.79 19.06
N ASP A 48 7.88 7.87 17.88
CA ASP A 48 7.69 9.13 17.15
C ASP A 48 6.30 9.23 16.47
N PRO A 49 5.21 9.43 17.24
CA PRO A 49 3.85 9.45 16.72
C PRO A 49 3.58 10.60 15.72
N LEU A 50 4.32 11.72 15.82
CA LEU A 50 4.11 12.93 15.03
C LEU A 50 5.01 13.01 13.78
N SER A 51 5.96 12.09 13.60
CA SER A 51 6.67 11.91 12.34
C SER A 51 5.73 11.56 11.19
N ASP A 52 6.09 12.02 9.99
CA ASP A 52 5.53 11.54 8.72
C ASP A 52 3.99 11.53 8.64
N LEU A 53 3.30 12.41 9.37
CA LEU A 53 1.83 12.49 9.42
C LEU A 53 1.19 12.53 8.03
N LYS A 54 1.82 13.26 7.10
CA LYS A 54 1.42 13.29 5.69
C LYS A 54 1.41 11.89 5.07
N TRP A 55 2.48 11.13 5.24
CA TRP A 55 2.64 9.82 4.62
C TRP A 55 1.83 8.73 5.34
N LYS A 56 1.64 8.86 6.65
CA LYS A 56 0.67 8.06 7.43
C LYS A 56 -0.74 8.21 6.85
N GLU A 57 -1.16 9.44 6.55
CA GLU A 57 -2.48 9.69 5.92
C GLU A 57 -2.56 9.18 4.48
N VAL A 58 -1.49 9.31 3.69
CA VAL A 58 -1.44 8.70 2.34
C VAL A 58 -1.60 7.17 2.41
N LYS A 59 -0.89 6.49 3.32
CA LYS A 59 -1.01 5.04 3.52
C LYS A 59 -2.43 4.66 3.96
N ARG A 60 -3.02 5.42 4.88
CA ARG A 60 -4.41 5.21 5.33
C ARG A 60 -5.39 5.30 4.16
N ALA A 61 -5.31 6.38 3.38
CA ALA A 61 -6.20 6.59 2.23
C ALA A 61 -6.02 5.52 1.16
N ALA A 62 -4.78 5.13 0.84
CA ALA A 62 -4.49 4.08 -0.12
C ALA A 62 -5.07 2.73 0.29
N LEU A 63 -4.90 2.32 1.55
CA LEU A 63 -5.47 1.07 2.07
C LEU A 63 -7.01 1.09 2.06
N SER A 64 -7.63 2.20 2.45
CA SER A 64 -9.10 2.35 2.37
C SER A 64 -9.60 2.20 0.93
N GLU A 65 -8.93 2.84 -0.02
CA GLU A 65 -9.28 2.76 -1.43
C GLU A 65 -9.12 1.34 -2.01
N MET A 66 -8.07 0.62 -1.60
CA MET A 66 -7.85 -0.77 -2.01
C MET A 66 -8.96 -1.70 -1.51
N VAL A 67 -9.45 -1.50 -0.28
CA VAL A 67 -10.58 -2.26 0.26
C VAL A 67 -11.86 -1.98 -0.52
N GLU A 68 -12.13 -0.71 -0.83
CA GLU A 68 -13.29 -0.33 -1.65
C GLU A 68 -13.20 -0.95 -3.06
N TYR A 69 -12.02 -0.92 -3.68
CA TYR A 69 -11.77 -1.51 -4.98
C TYR A 69 -12.09 -3.01 -5.02
N ILE A 70 -11.60 -3.78 -4.05
CA ILE A 70 -11.86 -5.23 -3.96
C ILE A 70 -13.35 -5.51 -3.69
N THR A 71 -13.99 -4.69 -2.87
CA THR A 71 -15.39 -4.90 -2.47
C THR A 71 -16.36 -4.67 -3.63
N HIS A 72 -16.10 -3.70 -4.50
CA HIS A 72 -17.01 -3.29 -5.56
C HIS A 72 -16.73 -3.94 -6.93
N ASN A 73 -15.54 -4.52 -7.14
CA ASN A 73 -15.16 -5.11 -8.42
C ASN A 73 -15.04 -6.63 -8.30
N ARG A 74 -15.64 -7.37 -9.25
CA ARG A 74 -15.51 -8.83 -9.32
C ARG A 74 -14.30 -9.22 -10.17
N ASN A 75 -13.69 -10.36 -9.85
CA ASN A 75 -12.55 -10.95 -10.57
C ASN A 75 -11.28 -10.08 -10.58
N VAL A 76 -11.12 -9.19 -9.60
CA VAL A 76 -9.92 -8.34 -9.47
C VAL A 76 -8.78 -8.98 -8.68
N ILE A 77 -9.05 -10.08 -7.95
CA ILE A 77 -8.02 -10.87 -7.28
C ILE A 77 -7.60 -11.99 -8.23
N THR A 78 -6.51 -11.76 -8.96
CA THR A 78 -5.91 -12.70 -9.93
C THR A 78 -4.74 -13.46 -9.29
N GLU A 79 -4.31 -14.58 -9.89
CA GLU A 79 -3.20 -15.40 -9.37
C GLU A 79 -1.92 -14.62 -9.00
N PRO A 80 -1.46 -13.62 -9.80
CA PRO A 80 -0.27 -12.84 -9.47
C PRO A 80 -0.37 -11.99 -8.21
N ILE A 81 -1.58 -11.70 -7.72
CA ILE A 81 -1.81 -10.84 -6.55
C ILE A 81 -1.60 -11.61 -5.24
N TYR A 82 -1.89 -12.90 -5.21
CA TYR A 82 -1.77 -13.73 -4.00
C TYR A 82 -0.41 -13.65 -3.30
N PRO A 83 0.75 -13.83 -3.99
CA PRO A 83 2.05 -13.74 -3.32
C PRO A 83 2.34 -12.34 -2.78
N GLU A 84 1.89 -11.28 -3.44
CA GLU A 84 2.09 -9.90 -2.99
C GLU A 84 1.28 -9.61 -1.73
N VAL A 85 0.01 -10.05 -1.66
CA VAL A 85 -0.83 -9.85 -0.48
C VAL A 85 -0.30 -10.59 0.75
N VAL A 86 0.24 -11.80 0.57
CA VAL A 86 0.82 -12.59 1.67
C VAL A 86 2.16 -12.03 2.14
N HIS A 87 2.90 -11.37 1.26
CA HIS A 87 4.22 -10.80 1.58
C HIS A 87 4.15 -9.41 2.24
N VAL A 88 3.01 -8.72 2.14
CA VAL A 88 2.76 -7.40 2.76
C VAL A 88 2.70 -7.48 4.29
#